data_AF-I1LIH0-F1
#
_entry.id   AF-I1LIH0-F1
#
_cell.length_a   1.000
_cell.length_b   1.000
_cell.length_c   1.000
_cell.angle_alpha   90.00
_cell.angle_beta   90.00
_cell.angle_gamma   90.00
#
_symmetry.space_group_name_H-M   'P 1'
#
loop_
_entity.id
_entity.type
_entity.pdbx_description
1 polymer ?
#
loop_
_entity_poly.entity_id
_entity_poly.type
_entity_poly.pdbx_seq_one_letter_code
_entity_poly.pdbx_strand_id
1 'polypeptide(L)'
;MSIQAQWYPNNNSASPFCNNGYCAGGLIDSHINFQAKNHFQQQQQLSEQHLRELYNGSQGIVDPNLHVYNSEAVNSPVFAVQLEKQWEEIDQYMKSEDEKLRYMIGEHGKQQVIALLKKLESRSLNVLREKDEEIAQAIKKRVELEDYLRKLEAENMKWQKVAQEKEIMALSLYKTLEEMTESGNFLNNGVVPNDAVSFCGETGGKEEEMGEEATSEKEKKRIECCGEFEQNTRGRGVMVCKSCHSRSSSFLFLPCRHLSCCKVCNAFLEACPVCRTPKKATIELRL
;
A
#
# COMPACT_ATOMS: atom_id res chain seq x y z
N MET A 1 1.18 53.58 -27.85
CA MET A 1 0.05 52.66 -28.10
C MET A 1 0.63 51.34 -28.57
N SER A 2 0.54 50.29 -27.75
CA SER A 2 0.55 48.88 -28.18
C SER A 2 0.27 48.00 -26.96
N ILE A 3 -0.74 47.16 -27.12
CA ILE A 3 -1.43 46.37 -26.11
C ILE A 3 -0.77 44.99 -26.06
N GLN A 4 -0.40 44.48 -24.88
CA GLN A 4 0.07 43.09 -24.75
C GLN A 4 -0.87 42.30 -23.85
N ALA A 5 -1.51 41.31 -24.46
CA ALA A 5 -2.57 40.48 -23.92
C ALA A 5 -2.08 39.55 -22.80
N GLN A 6 -2.80 39.55 -21.67
CA GLN A 6 -2.69 38.51 -20.65
C GLN A 6 -3.62 37.34 -21.03
N TRP A 7 -3.00 36.20 -21.29
CA TRP A 7 -3.68 34.92 -21.43
C TRP A 7 -3.92 34.32 -20.04
N TYR A 8 -5.18 34.09 -19.69
CA TYR A 8 -5.60 33.13 -18.67
C TYR A 8 -6.26 31.93 -19.38
N PRO A 9 -5.99 30.70 -18.92
CA PRO A 9 -7.07 29.71 -18.81
C PRO A 9 -6.99 28.98 -17.45
N ASN A 10 -8.01 29.05 -16.60
CA ASN A 10 -9.34 28.41 -16.64
C ASN A 10 -9.34 26.93 -16.21
N ASN A 11 -9.82 26.73 -14.98
CA ASN A 11 -10.70 25.69 -14.45
C ASN A 11 -10.48 24.18 -14.67
N ASN A 12 -10.62 23.49 -13.53
CA ASN A 12 -11.44 22.30 -13.31
C ASN A 12 -11.25 21.08 -14.22
N SER A 13 -10.70 20.03 -13.61
CA SER A 13 -11.40 18.75 -13.55
C SER A 13 -10.97 17.98 -12.29
N ALA A 14 -11.88 17.95 -11.31
CA ALA A 14 -11.77 17.11 -10.13
C ALA A 14 -12.55 15.81 -10.38
N SER A 15 -11.87 14.67 -10.33
CA SER A 15 -12.44 13.40 -9.87
C SER A 15 -11.31 12.42 -9.51
N PRO A 16 -11.11 12.09 -8.22
CA PRO A 16 -10.17 11.05 -7.84
C PRO A 16 -10.92 9.78 -7.44
N PHE A 17 -10.72 8.71 -8.21
CA PHE A 17 -10.84 7.35 -7.68
C PHE A 17 -9.54 7.02 -6.94
N CYS A 18 -9.60 7.00 -5.62
CA CYS A 18 -8.53 6.54 -4.75
C CYS A 18 -8.64 5.03 -4.52
N ASN A 19 -7.54 4.29 -4.71
CA ASN A 19 -7.33 3.06 -3.96
C ASN A 19 -5.83 2.83 -3.68
N ASN A 20 -5.53 2.57 -2.41
CA ASN A 20 -4.26 2.11 -1.83
C ASN A 20 -2.96 2.92 -2.06
N GLY A 21 -2.76 3.90 -1.17
CA GLY A 21 -1.64 3.76 -0.24
C GLY A 21 -0.27 4.27 -0.67
N TYR A 22 -0.15 5.40 -1.35
CA TYR A 22 1.07 6.23 -1.32
C TYR A 22 0.69 7.70 -1.56
N CYS A 23 0.65 8.51 -0.50
CA CYS A 23 0.56 9.97 -0.64
C CYS A 23 1.93 10.50 -1.08
N ALA A 24 2.16 10.57 -2.39
CA ALA A 24 3.16 11.47 -2.94
C ALA A 24 2.55 12.87 -2.95
N GLY A 25 3.05 13.75 -2.07
CA GLY A 25 2.63 15.15 -1.99
C GLY A 25 2.91 15.86 -3.30
N GLY A 26 1.85 16.05 -4.10
CA GLY A 26 1.84 16.94 -5.25
C GLY A 26 1.32 18.31 -4.84
N LEU A 27 1.94 19.35 -5.42
CA LEU A 27 1.49 20.74 -5.51
C LEU A 27 1.81 21.66 -4.31
N ILE A 28 3.08 22.05 -4.22
CA ILE A 28 3.55 23.25 -3.47
C ILE A 28 3.83 24.43 -4.45
N ASP A 29 3.88 24.17 -5.77
CA ASP A 29 4.29 25.18 -6.76
C ASP A 29 3.31 26.36 -6.90
N SER A 30 2.00 26.14 -6.71
CA SER A 30 1.01 27.22 -6.83
C SER A 30 1.10 28.22 -5.66
N HIS A 31 1.46 27.74 -4.46
CA HIS A 31 1.53 28.60 -3.27
C HIS A 31 2.81 29.44 -3.25
N ILE A 32 3.94 28.87 -3.66
CA ILE A 32 5.23 29.57 -3.71
C ILE A 32 5.18 30.70 -4.75
N ASN A 33 4.60 30.45 -5.92
CA ASN A 33 4.55 31.43 -7.01
C ASN A 33 3.61 32.62 -6.69
N PHE A 34 2.50 32.38 -5.96
CA PHE A 34 1.62 33.45 -5.49
C PHE A 34 2.28 34.30 -4.39
N GLN A 35 2.97 33.66 -3.45
CA GLN A 35 3.64 34.36 -2.35
C GLN A 35 4.84 35.20 -2.85
N ALA A 36 5.61 34.68 -3.81
CA ALA A 36 6.71 35.40 -4.43
C ALA A 36 6.24 36.65 -5.19
N LYS A 37 5.12 36.56 -5.93
CA LYS A 37 4.53 37.71 -6.64
C LYS A 37 4.09 38.83 -5.68
N ASN A 38 3.43 38.48 -4.58
CA ASN A 38 3.00 39.47 -3.59
C ASN A 38 4.19 40.17 -2.93
N HIS A 39 5.25 39.42 -2.60
CA HIS A 39 6.45 39.99 -1.98
C HIS A 39 7.18 40.96 -2.91
N PHE A 40 7.28 40.62 -4.21
CA PHE A 40 7.91 41.50 -5.20
C PHE A 40 7.12 42.81 -5.39
N GLN A 41 5.78 42.72 -5.44
CA GLN A 41 4.92 43.91 -5.60
C GLN A 41 4.99 44.83 -4.37
N GLN A 42 5.06 44.26 -3.17
CA GLN A 42 5.18 45.04 -1.93
C GLN A 42 6.54 45.75 -1.83
N GLN A 43 7.62 45.11 -2.28
CA GLN A 43 8.96 45.70 -2.28
C GLN A 43 9.08 46.86 -3.28
N GLN A 44 8.41 46.77 -4.43
CA GLN A 44 8.33 47.85 -5.42
C GLN A 44 7.61 49.09 -4.86
N GLN A 45 6.48 48.90 -4.17
CA GLN A 45 5.75 50.00 -3.53
C GLN A 45 6.55 50.71 -2.43
N LEU A 46 7.29 49.96 -1.60
CA LEU A 46 8.15 50.53 -0.57
C LEU A 46 9.28 51.37 -1.16
N SER A 47 9.88 50.91 -2.27
CA SER A 47 10.91 51.67 -2.99
C SER A 47 10.36 52.99 -3.55
N GLU A 48 9.17 52.99 -4.14
CA GLU A 48 8.53 54.20 -4.67
C GLU A 48 8.16 55.18 -3.55
N GLN A 49 7.68 54.69 -2.40
CA GLN A 49 7.39 55.54 -1.24
C GLN A 49 8.65 56.21 -0.69
N HIS A 50 9.74 55.46 -0.55
CA HIS A 50 11.00 56.01 -0.05
C HIS A 50 11.60 57.06 -1.01
N LEU A 51 11.46 56.87 -2.32
CA LEU A 51 11.86 57.88 -3.31
C LEU A 51 11.02 59.16 -3.20
N ARG A 52 9.72 59.02 -2.91
CA ARG A 52 8.79 60.14 -2.70
C ARG A 52 9.08 60.91 -1.41
N GLU A 53 9.47 60.21 -0.35
CA GLU A 53 9.87 60.82 0.94
C GLU A 53 11.15 61.63 0.79
N LEU A 54 12.14 61.12 0.04
CA LEU A 54 13.37 61.87 -0.25
C LEU A 54 13.09 63.13 -1.08
N TYR A 55 12.21 63.03 -2.08
CA TYR A 55 11.87 64.18 -2.94
C TYR A 55 11.08 65.27 -2.18
N ASN A 56 10.21 64.88 -1.25
CA ASN A 56 9.44 65.82 -0.43
C ASN A 56 10.24 66.36 0.77
N GLY A 57 11.21 65.59 1.29
CA GLY A 57 12.08 65.99 2.41
C GLY A 57 13.10 67.07 2.04
N SER A 58 13.45 67.22 0.76
CA SER A 58 14.36 68.29 0.30
C SER A 58 13.72 69.68 0.18
N GLN A 59 12.42 69.86 0.46
CA GLN A 59 11.75 71.17 0.39
C GLN A 59 11.48 71.84 1.76
N GLY A 60 11.89 71.25 2.88
CA GLY A 60 11.72 71.85 4.20
C GLY A 60 12.89 71.53 5.12
N ILE A 61 13.37 72.54 5.86
CA ILE A 61 14.55 72.54 6.76
C ILE A 61 15.82 73.03 6.06
N VAL A 62 15.85 74.34 5.79
CA VAL A 62 17.10 75.10 5.59
C VAL A 62 17.47 75.66 6.97
N ASP A 63 18.57 75.16 7.55
CA ASP A 63 19.17 75.74 8.76
C ASP A 63 19.77 77.12 8.41
N PRO A 64 19.33 78.24 9.05
CA PRO A 64 19.81 79.58 8.73
C PRO A 64 21.29 79.83 9.04
N ASN A 65 21.96 78.92 9.75
CA ASN A 65 23.33 79.10 10.24
C ASN A 65 24.34 78.04 9.73
N LEU A 66 23.94 77.20 8.77
CA LEU A 66 24.91 76.35 8.08
C LEU A 66 25.67 77.20 7.06
N HIS A 67 26.77 77.80 7.51
CA HIS A 67 27.73 78.52 6.67
C HIS A 67 28.41 77.53 5.73
N VAL A 68 27.73 77.20 4.63
CA VAL A 68 28.28 76.45 3.51
C VAL A 68 29.37 77.33 2.89
N TYR A 69 30.61 77.13 3.33
CA TYR A 69 31.80 77.60 2.64
C TYR A 69 31.72 77.08 1.19
N ASN A 70 31.48 77.99 0.24
CA ASN A 70 31.58 77.80 -1.21
C ASN A 70 30.87 76.55 -1.79
N SER A 71 29.53 76.54 -1.80
CA SER A 71 28.75 75.60 -2.63
C SER A 71 28.68 75.98 -4.12
N GLU A 72 29.47 76.95 -4.60
CA GLU A 72 29.57 77.22 -6.03
C GLU A 72 30.45 76.18 -6.75
N ALA A 73 31.31 75.47 -6.01
CA ALA A 73 32.08 74.37 -6.56
C ALA A 73 31.21 73.10 -6.73
N VAL A 74 30.32 72.79 -5.79
CA VAL A 74 29.53 71.55 -5.80
C VAL A 74 28.27 71.64 -6.68
N ASN A 75 27.80 72.86 -6.96
CA ASN A 75 26.72 73.15 -7.92
C ASN A 75 27.23 73.39 -9.35
N SER A 76 28.50 73.10 -9.64
CA SER A 76 29.01 73.19 -11.01
C SER A 76 28.36 72.09 -11.86
N PRO A 77 27.87 72.40 -13.08
CA PRO A 77 27.28 71.42 -14.00
C PRO A 77 28.23 70.24 -14.29
N VAL A 78 29.53 70.41 -14.07
CA VAL A 78 30.54 69.35 -14.16
C VAL A 78 30.37 68.27 -13.08
N PHE A 79 30.04 68.65 -11.83
CA PHE A 79 29.80 67.66 -10.76
C PHE A 79 28.50 66.90 -10.96
N ALA A 80 27.44 67.55 -11.42
CA ALA A 80 26.18 66.90 -11.75
C ALA A 80 26.38 65.84 -12.85
N VAL A 81 27.05 66.21 -13.95
CA VAL A 81 27.40 65.27 -15.04
C VAL A 81 28.29 64.13 -14.55
N GLN A 82 29.25 64.40 -13.66
CA GLN A 82 30.10 63.35 -13.10
C GLN A 82 29.32 62.39 -12.19
N LEU A 83 28.37 62.90 -11.39
CA LEU A 83 27.49 62.07 -10.56
C LEU A 83 26.56 61.22 -11.42
N GLU A 84 25.93 61.79 -12.45
CA GLU A 84 25.09 61.05 -13.40
C GLU A 84 25.88 59.91 -14.04
N LYS A 85 27.11 60.18 -14.51
CA LYS A 85 28.01 59.16 -15.05
C LYS A 85 28.34 58.07 -14.01
N GLN A 86 28.63 58.45 -12.77
CA GLN A 86 28.89 57.47 -11.69
C GLN A 86 27.64 56.64 -11.36
N TRP A 87 26.45 57.23 -11.36
CA TRP A 87 25.18 56.52 -11.17
C TRP A 87 24.91 55.54 -12.31
N GLU A 88 25.15 55.94 -13.56
CA GLU A 88 25.05 55.06 -14.72
C GLU A 88 26.05 53.89 -14.64
N GLU A 89 27.29 54.14 -14.23
CA GLU A 89 28.29 53.09 -14.02
C GLU A 89 27.86 52.09 -12.93
N ILE A 90 27.32 52.58 -11.81
CA ILE A 90 26.81 51.73 -10.72
C ILE A 90 25.59 50.92 -11.18
N ASP A 91 24.64 51.53 -11.89
CA ASP A 91 23.45 50.85 -12.40
C ASP A 91 23.80 49.77 -13.44
N GLN A 92 24.76 50.05 -14.32
CA GLN A 92 25.29 49.06 -15.26
C GLN A 92 25.96 47.89 -14.53
N TYR A 93 26.78 48.17 -13.52
CA TYR A 93 27.41 47.14 -12.70
C TYR A 93 26.36 46.29 -11.97
N MET A 94 25.37 46.93 -11.34
CA MET A 94 24.28 46.24 -10.63
C MET A 94 23.47 45.33 -11.55
N LYS A 95 23.12 45.81 -12.76
CA LYS A 95 22.44 44.99 -13.78
C LYS A 95 23.26 43.77 -14.19
N SER A 96 24.58 43.94 -14.35
CA SER A 96 25.48 42.85 -14.72
C SER A 96 25.58 41.76 -13.63
N GLU A 97 25.66 42.15 -12.36
CA GLU A 97 25.71 41.21 -11.23
C GLU A 97 24.35 40.51 -11.02
N ASP A 98 23.25 41.23 -11.20
CA ASP A 98 21.89 40.68 -11.15
C ASP A 98 21.63 39.65 -12.28
N GLU A 99 22.11 39.92 -13.51
CA GLU A 99 22.06 38.95 -14.62
C GLU A 99 22.90 37.69 -14.33
N LYS A 100 24.09 37.86 -13.77
CA LYS A 100 24.95 36.75 -13.34
C LYS A 100 24.31 35.91 -12.23
N LEU A 101 23.69 36.55 -11.23
CA LEU A 101 22.94 35.85 -10.18
C LEU A 101 21.76 35.08 -10.74
N ARG A 102 20.95 35.69 -11.63
CA ARG A 102 19.84 35.00 -12.32
C ARG A 102 20.32 33.77 -13.08
N TYR A 103 21.42 33.89 -13.83
CA TYR A 103 22.00 32.77 -14.56
C TYR A 103 22.41 31.64 -13.60
N MET A 104 23.17 31.94 -12.54
CA MET A 104 23.62 30.94 -11.57
C MET A 104 22.46 30.25 -10.85
N ILE A 105 21.43 31.00 -10.43
CA ILE A 105 20.24 30.43 -9.78
C ILE A 105 19.46 29.54 -10.75
N GLY A 106 19.28 29.97 -12.00
CA GLY A 106 18.60 29.20 -13.03
C GLY A 106 19.32 27.90 -13.38
N GLU A 107 20.64 27.97 -13.57
CA GLU A 107 21.46 26.77 -13.87
C GLU A 107 21.51 25.80 -12.69
N HIS A 108 21.68 26.31 -11.46
CA HIS A 108 21.64 25.49 -10.26
C HIS A 108 20.27 24.80 -10.08
N GLY A 109 19.17 25.53 -10.30
CA GLY A 109 17.81 24.95 -10.26
C GLY A 109 17.63 23.83 -11.29
N LYS A 110 18.06 24.05 -12.55
CA LYS A 110 18.04 23.00 -13.60
C LYS A 110 18.86 21.78 -13.19
N GLN A 111 20.08 21.98 -12.68
CA GLN A 111 20.96 20.90 -12.23
C GLN A 111 20.33 20.09 -11.09
N GLN A 112 19.70 20.76 -10.11
CA GLN A 112 19.00 20.09 -9.02
C GLN A 112 17.82 19.24 -9.52
N VAL A 113 16.99 19.78 -10.41
CA VAL A 113 15.85 19.03 -10.99
C VAL A 113 16.34 17.81 -11.77
N ILE A 114 17.38 17.95 -12.60
CA ILE A 114 17.98 16.83 -13.35
C ILE A 114 18.53 15.77 -12.39
N ALA A 115 19.22 16.17 -11.32
CA ALA A 115 19.76 15.24 -10.33
C ALA A 115 18.64 14.48 -9.59
N LEU A 116 17.57 15.17 -9.22
CA LEU A 116 16.39 14.57 -8.60
C LEU A 116 15.68 13.60 -9.55
N LEU A 117 15.49 13.97 -10.82
CA LEU A 117 14.88 13.12 -11.84
C LEU A 117 15.71 11.84 -12.06
N LYS A 118 17.04 11.93 -12.22
CA LYS A 118 17.92 10.76 -12.35
C LYS A 118 17.84 9.82 -11.14
N LYS A 119 17.75 10.39 -9.92
CA LYS A 119 17.60 9.60 -8.69
C LYS A 119 16.24 8.91 -8.61
N LEU A 120 15.17 9.60 -9.04
CA LEU A 120 13.84 9.01 -9.10
C LEU A 120 13.76 7.92 -10.16
N GLU A 121 14.29 8.18 -11.36
CA GLU A 121 14.34 7.23 -12.48
C GLU A 121 15.06 5.94 -12.10
N SER A 122 16.27 6.04 -11.53
CA SER A 122 17.02 4.87 -11.06
C SER A 122 16.29 4.07 -9.97
N ARG A 123 15.62 4.75 -9.03
CA ARG A 123 14.79 4.09 -8.01
C ARG A 123 13.60 3.37 -8.65
N SER A 124 12.87 4.05 -9.55
CA SER A 124 11.70 3.50 -10.24
C SER A 124 12.07 2.30 -11.12
N LEU A 125 13.16 2.38 -11.88
CA LEU A 125 13.65 1.27 -12.71
C LEU A 125 14.02 0.03 -11.89
N ASN A 126 14.68 0.22 -10.73
CA ASN A 126 15.01 -0.90 -9.85
C ASN A 126 13.75 -1.58 -9.29
N VAL A 127 12.76 -0.81 -8.84
CA VAL A 127 11.49 -1.34 -8.33
C VAL A 127 10.69 -2.04 -9.42
N LEU A 128 10.66 -1.48 -10.64
CA LEU A 128 10.00 -2.11 -11.78
C LEU A 128 10.64 -3.45 -12.13
N ARG A 129 11.98 -3.52 -12.18
CA ARG A 129 12.71 -4.77 -12.41
C ARG A 129 12.40 -5.83 -11.35
N GLU A 130 12.42 -5.45 -10.06
CA GLU A 130 12.07 -6.35 -8.96
C GLU A 130 10.63 -6.88 -9.12
N LYS A 131 9.69 -6.03 -9.51
CA LYS A 131 8.30 -6.45 -9.76
C LYS A 131 8.14 -7.34 -10.98
N ASP A 132 8.87 -7.07 -12.06
CA ASP A 132 8.88 -7.94 -13.24
C ASP A 132 9.46 -9.32 -12.91
N GLU A 133 10.49 -9.39 -12.08
CA GLU A 133 11.06 -10.65 -11.57
C GLU A 133 10.07 -11.42 -10.69
N GLU A 134 9.38 -10.75 -9.76
CA GLU A 134 8.30 -11.34 -8.96
C GLU A 134 7.17 -11.89 -9.85
N ILE A 135 6.73 -11.14 -10.86
CA ILE A 135 5.70 -11.56 -11.82
C ILE A 135 6.17 -12.78 -12.61
N ALA A 136 7.41 -12.79 -13.10
CA ALA A 136 7.98 -13.92 -13.82
C ALA A 136 8.05 -15.19 -12.96
N GLN A 137 8.43 -15.05 -11.69
CA GLN A 137 8.44 -16.16 -10.73
C GLN A 137 7.02 -16.68 -10.45
N ALA A 138 6.04 -15.79 -10.27
CA ALA A 138 4.65 -16.16 -10.06
C ALA A 138 4.05 -16.89 -11.28
N ILE A 139 4.36 -16.43 -12.49
CA ILE A 139 3.95 -17.09 -13.74
C ILE A 139 4.57 -18.48 -13.84
N LYS A 140 5.88 -18.61 -13.59
CA LYS A 140 6.57 -19.91 -13.57
C LYS A 140 5.89 -20.87 -12.59
N LYS A 141 5.61 -20.40 -11.37
CA LYS A 141 4.99 -21.24 -10.34
C LYS A 141 3.58 -21.65 -10.71
N ARG A 142 2.80 -20.75 -11.32
CA ARG A 142 1.45 -21.05 -11.82
C ARG A 142 1.50 -22.18 -12.84
N VAL A 143 2.39 -22.11 -13.83
CA VAL A 143 2.53 -23.15 -14.86
C VAL A 143 2.93 -24.50 -14.26
N GLU A 144 3.88 -24.51 -13.32
CA GLU A 144 4.24 -25.75 -12.60
C GLU A 144 3.04 -26.37 -11.88
N LEU A 145 2.23 -25.56 -11.18
CA LEU A 145 1.06 -26.04 -10.46
C LEU A 145 -0.05 -26.52 -11.39
N GLU A 146 -0.29 -25.83 -12.52
CA GLU A 146 -1.20 -26.28 -13.57
C GLU A 146 -0.77 -27.64 -14.15
N ASP A 147 0.53 -27.86 -14.35
CA ASP A 147 1.08 -29.15 -14.78
C ASP A 147 0.84 -30.27 -13.75
N TYR A 148 1.04 -29.97 -12.45
CA TYR A 148 0.76 -30.93 -11.38
C TYR A 148 -0.73 -31.26 -11.28
N LEU A 149 -1.61 -30.25 -11.38
CA LEU A 149 -3.07 -30.45 -11.39
C LEU A 149 -3.49 -31.35 -12.56
N ARG A 150 -3.02 -31.07 -13.78
CA ARG A 150 -3.32 -31.90 -14.96
C ARG A 150 -2.90 -33.37 -14.78
N LYS A 151 -1.75 -33.62 -14.14
CA LYS A 151 -1.28 -34.99 -13.84
C LYS A 151 -2.19 -35.68 -12.83
N LEU A 152 -2.52 -35.00 -11.72
CA LEU A 152 -3.41 -35.53 -10.68
C LEU A 152 -4.82 -35.82 -11.23
N GLU A 153 -5.36 -34.94 -12.07
CA GLU A 153 -6.65 -35.15 -12.72
C GLU A 153 -6.62 -36.38 -13.65
N ALA A 154 -5.54 -36.56 -14.43
CA ALA A 154 -5.38 -37.72 -15.29
C ALA A 154 -5.24 -39.03 -14.49
N GLU A 155 -4.55 -39.02 -13.35
CA GLU A 155 -4.46 -40.17 -12.43
C GLU A 155 -5.80 -40.48 -11.76
N ASN A 156 -6.52 -39.45 -11.29
CA ASN A 156 -7.84 -39.61 -10.70
C ASN A 156 -8.82 -40.26 -11.70
N MET A 157 -8.84 -39.79 -12.95
CA MET A 157 -9.67 -40.38 -14.01
C MET A 157 -9.31 -41.84 -14.30
N LYS A 158 -8.03 -42.23 -14.21
CA LYS A 158 -7.61 -43.64 -14.35
C LYS A 158 -8.13 -44.49 -13.20
N TRP A 159 -7.95 -44.03 -11.96
CA TRP A 159 -8.43 -44.74 -10.77
C TRP A 159 -9.96 -44.85 -10.73
N GLN A 160 -10.67 -43.82 -11.17
CA GLN A 160 -12.12 -43.85 -11.29
C GLN A 160 -12.60 -44.94 -12.27
N LYS A 161 -11.95 -45.07 -13.44
CA LYS A 161 -12.26 -46.14 -14.40
C LYS A 161 -12.02 -47.53 -13.81
N VAL A 162 -10.88 -47.73 -13.15
CA VAL A 162 -10.57 -49.01 -12.49
C VAL A 162 -11.60 -49.33 -11.40
N ALA A 163 -12.00 -48.34 -10.59
CA ALA A 163 -13.03 -48.53 -9.57
C ALA A 163 -14.38 -48.92 -10.18
N GLN A 164 -14.81 -48.26 -11.26
CA GLN A 164 -16.04 -48.58 -11.99
C GLN A 164 -16.02 -49.99 -12.60
N GLU A 165 -14.91 -50.41 -13.21
CA GLU A 165 -14.75 -51.77 -13.73
C GLU A 165 -14.86 -52.83 -12.62
N LYS A 166 -14.28 -52.55 -11.44
CA LYS A 166 -14.39 -53.42 -10.26
C LYS A 166 -15.80 -53.45 -9.69
N GLU A 167 -16.49 -52.32 -9.66
CA GLU A 167 -17.90 -52.23 -9.25
C GLU A 167 -18.79 -53.07 -10.18
N ILE A 168 -18.64 -52.93 -11.49
CA ILE A 168 -19.39 -53.71 -12.49
C ILE A 168 -19.12 -55.21 -12.31
N MET A 169 -17.85 -55.61 -12.10
CA MET A 169 -17.49 -57.00 -11.85
C MET A 169 -18.13 -57.54 -10.57
N ALA A 170 -18.10 -56.78 -9.48
CA ALA A 170 -18.73 -57.17 -8.22
C ALA A 170 -20.25 -57.30 -8.35
N LEU A 171 -20.91 -56.36 -9.05
CA LEU A 171 -22.35 -56.42 -9.32
C LEU A 171 -22.73 -57.62 -10.20
N SER A 172 -21.92 -57.94 -11.22
CA SER A 172 -22.11 -59.13 -12.04
C SER A 172 -22.03 -60.41 -11.20
N LEU A 173 -21.04 -60.51 -10.32
CA LEU A 173 -20.89 -61.66 -9.43
C LEU A 173 -22.04 -61.75 -8.43
N TYR A 174 -22.45 -60.64 -7.83
CA TYR A 174 -23.60 -60.56 -6.93
C TYR A 174 -24.87 -61.07 -7.62
N LYS A 175 -25.14 -60.61 -8.84
CA LYS A 175 -26.29 -61.05 -9.64
C LYS A 175 -26.24 -62.56 -9.96
N THR A 176 -25.07 -63.10 -10.32
CA THR A 176 -24.92 -64.54 -10.56
C THR A 176 -25.18 -65.38 -9.30
N LEU A 177 -24.76 -64.90 -8.12
CA LEU A 177 -25.06 -65.56 -6.86
C LEU A 177 -26.56 -65.54 -6.55
N GLU A 178 -27.23 -64.42 -6.78
CA GLU A 178 -28.68 -64.28 -6.63
C GLU A 178 -29.44 -65.26 -7.54
N GLU A 179 -29.10 -65.31 -8.83
CA GLU A 179 -29.67 -66.27 -9.80
C GLU A 179 -29.46 -67.75 -9.38
N MET A 180 -28.30 -68.10 -8.83
CA MET A 180 -28.04 -69.46 -8.32
C MET A 180 -28.88 -69.79 -7.08
N THR A 181 -29.11 -68.82 -6.19
CA THR A 181 -29.99 -69.01 -5.03
C THR A 181 -31.46 -69.12 -5.43
N GLU A 182 -31.93 -68.34 -6.40
CA GLU A 182 -33.30 -68.40 -6.92
C GLU A 182 -33.55 -69.69 -7.73
N SER A 183 -32.59 -70.13 -8.54
CA SER A 183 -32.70 -71.37 -9.32
C SER A 183 -32.63 -72.62 -8.43
N GLY A 184 -31.78 -72.63 -7.41
CA GLY A 184 -31.72 -73.70 -6.40
C GLY A 184 -32.99 -73.82 -5.56
N ASN A 185 -33.79 -72.75 -5.47
CA ASN A 185 -35.02 -72.72 -4.70
C ASN A 185 -36.23 -73.35 -5.42
N PHE A 186 -36.15 -73.65 -6.73
CA PHE A 186 -37.23 -74.38 -7.42
C PHE A 186 -37.26 -75.90 -7.15
N LEU A 187 -36.21 -76.47 -6.56
CA LEU A 187 -36.15 -77.90 -6.21
C LEU A 187 -36.39 -78.20 -4.73
N ASN A 188 -36.60 -77.19 -3.89
CA ASN A 188 -36.77 -77.37 -2.43
C ASN A 188 -38.18 -77.02 -1.94
N ASN A 189 -39.21 -77.31 -2.76
CA ASN A 189 -40.59 -77.44 -2.30
C ASN A 189 -40.90 -78.93 -2.03
N GLY A 190 -40.38 -79.44 -0.91
CA GLY A 190 -40.54 -80.83 -0.50
C GLY A 190 -40.04 -81.06 0.92
N VAL A 191 -40.87 -80.68 1.89
CA VAL A 191 -41.11 -81.38 3.18
C VAL A 191 -39.89 -82.14 3.76
N VAL A 192 -39.21 -81.56 4.76
CA VAL A 192 -39.10 -82.01 6.17
C VAL A 192 -38.08 -81.07 6.86
N PRO A 193 -38.43 -80.43 7.99
CA PRO A 193 -37.46 -79.70 8.80
C PRO A 193 -36.68 -80.70 9.65
N ASN A 194 -35.37 -80.82 9.45
CA ASN A 194 -34.53 -81.56 10.40
C ASN A 194 -33.10 -81.02 10.39
N ASP A 195 -32.77 -80.33 11.47
CA ASP A 195 -31.50 -80.40 12.20
C ASP A 195 -30.27 -80.91 11.45
N ALA A 196 -29.35 -79.99 11.11
CA ALA A 196 -27.93 -80.17 11.35
C ALA A 196 -27.10 -78.93 10.92
N VAL A 197 -26.56 -78.25 11.93
CA VAL A 197 -25.23 -77.62 11.98
C VAL A 197 -24.92 -76.42 11.05
N SER A 198 -24.92 -75.20 11.62
CA SER A 198 -23.79 -74.27 11.49
C SER A 198 -23.95 -73.05 12.40
N PHE A 199 -23.60 -73.26 13.68
CA PHE A 199 -22.84 -72.36 14.55
C PHE A 199 -23.18 -70.86 14.55
N CYS A 200 -24.24 -70.49 15.30
CA CYS A 200 -24.28 -69.23 16.03
C CYS A 200 -23.66 -69.45 17.41
N GLY A 201 -22.39 -69.11 17.57
CA GLY A 201 -21.69 -69.09 18.84
C GLY A 201 -21.74 -67.70 19.50
N GLU A 202 -22.84 -67.37 20.15
CA GLU A 202 -22.88 -66.34 21.20
C GLU A 202 -22.84 -67.05 22.55
N THR A 203 -21.66 -67.15 23.17
CA THR A 203 -21.54 -67.41 24.61
C THR A 203 -20.21 -66.89 25.10
N GLY A 204 -20.27 -66.02 26.11
CA GLY A 204 -19.09 -65.38 26.69
C GLY A 204 -18.18 -66.32 27.47
N GLY A 205 -16.90 -65.94 27.47
CA GLY A 205 -15.81 -66.37 28.34
C GLY A 205 -14.63 -65.50 27.93
N LYS A 206 -14.36 -64.40 28.63
CA LYS A 206 -13.48 -64.32 29.83
C LYS A 206 -12.09 -64.89 29.55
N GLU A 207 -11.12 -64.03 29.87
CA GLU A 207 -9.67 -64.29 30.00
C GLU A 207 -8.92 -64.36 28.66
N GLU A 208 -7.75 -63.77 28.47
CA GLU A 208 -6.99 -62.68 29.07
C GLU A 208 -5.80 -62.51 28.09
N GLU A 209 -5.11 -61.38 28.17
CA GLU A 209 -3.82 -61.08 27.53
C GLU A 209 -3.82 -60.53 26.08
N MET A 210 -3.19 -59.35 25.99
CA MET A 210 -2.61 -58.68 24.82
C MET A 210 -3.34 -57.43 24.30
N GLY A 211 -3.00 -56.31 24.95
CA GLY A 211 -2.60 -55.09 24.26
C GLY A 211 -3.69 -54.07 23.93
N GLU A 212 -3.89 -53.14 24.88
CA GLU A 212 -3.88 -51.67 24.67
C GLU A 212 -4.59 -51.10 23.41
N GLU A 213 -5.51 -50.14 23.46
CA GLU A 213 -6.04 -49.28 24.51
C GLU A 213 -7.23 -48.57 23.83
N ALA A 214 -8.45 -48.96 24.18
CA ALA A 214 -9.66 -48.29 23.69
C ALA A 214 -9.96 -47.09 24.59
N THR A 215 -9.35 -45.95 24.28
CA THR A 215 -9.61 -44.68 24.97
C THR A 215 -10.05 -43.59 24.00
N SER A 216 -11.27 -43.11 24.22
CA SER A 216 -11.72 -41.73 24.02
C SER A 216 -11.47 -41.10 22.64
N GLU A 217 -12.47 -41.13 21.76
CA GLU A 217 -12.53 -40.22 20.61
C GLU A 217 -12.85 -38.79 21.08
N LYS A 218 -11.84 -38.15 21.67
CA LYS A 218 -11.71 -36.70 21.81
C LYS A 218 -10.92 -36.19 20.62
N GLU A 219 -11.46 -35.15 19.98
CA GLU A 219 -10.68 -34.04 19.43
C GLU A 219 -9.78 -34.32 18.21
N LYS A 220 -10.39 -34.50 17.03
CA LYS A 220 -9.73 -34.17 15.77
C LYS A 220 -10.12 -32.76 15.33
N LYS A 221 -9.32 -31.79 15.80
CA LYS A 221 -9.18 -30.45 15.22
C LYS A 221 -9.08 -30.56 13.69
N ARG A 222 -10.17 -30.20 13.01
CA ARG A 222 -10.17 -29.85 11.60
C ARG A 222 -9.42 -28.52 11.48
N ILE A 223 -8.11 -28.60 11.26
CA ILE A 223 -7.28 -27.48 10.82
C ILE A 223 -7.64 -27.25 9.36
N GLU A 224 -8.73 -26.52 9.14
CA GLU A 224 -9.09 -25.93 7.86
C GLU A 224 -8.23 -24.68 7.72
N CYS A 225 -7.03 -24.90 7.17
CA CYS A 225 -6.06 -23.88 6.87
C CYS A 225 -6.22 -23.52 5.40
N CYS A 226 -6.55 -22.25 5.15
CA CYS A 226 -6.53 -21.56 3.85
C CYS A 226 -7.83 -21.60 3.02
N GLY A 227 -8.40 -20.42 2.81
CA GLY A 227 -9.23 -20.11 1.65
C GLY A 227 -10.67 -19.75 1.97
N GLU A 228 -11.06 -18.53 1.56
CA GLU A 228 -12.44 -18.21 1.17
C GLU A 228 -13.49 -18.09 2.30
N PHE A 229 -13.56 -16.92 2.95
CA PHE A 229 -14.85 -16.40 3.42
C PHE A 229 -14.89 -14.88 3.29
N GLU A 230 -15.00 -14.43 2.03
CA GLU A 230 -15.65 -13.17 1.71
C GLU A 230 -17.18 -13.38 1.74
N GLN A 231 -17.88 -12.44 2.36
CA GLN A 231 -19.32 -12.15 2.18
C GLN A 231 -20.35 -13.12 2.78
N ASN A 232 -20.69 -12.93 4.06
CA ASN A 232 -22.07 -12.61 4.52
C ASN A 232 -22.24 -12.89 6.03
N THR A 233 -21.91 -11.93 6.88
CA THR A 233 -22.69 -11.72 8.12
C THR A 233 -22.80 -10.22 8.38
N ARG A 234 -23.96 -9.67 8.01
CA ARG A 234 -24.42 -8.36 8.51
C ARG A 234 -24.69 -8.49 10.01
N GLY A 235 -23.64 -8.39 10.82
CA GLY A 235 -23.74 -8.54 12.27
C GLY A 235 -22.38 -8.47 12.93
N ARG A 236 -21.91 -7.24 13.22
CA ARG A 236 -20.80 -6.91 14.14
C ARG A 236 -19.67 -7.97 14.15
N GLY A 237 -18.98 -8.14 13.01
CA GLY A 237 -17.91 -9.13 12.85
C GLY A 237 -16.85 -8.99 13.95
N VAL A 238 -16.82 -9.96 14.86
CA VAL A 238 -15.85 -9.98 15.96
C VAL A 238 -14.47 -10.17 15.35
N MET A 239 -13.65 -9.12 15.37
CA MET A 239 -12.25 -9.21 14.96
C MET A 239 -11.54 -10.23 15.84
N VAL A 240 -10.93 -11.27 15.27
CA VAL A 240 -10.13 -12.25 16.02
C VAL A 240 -8.67 -11.79 16.16
N CYS A 241 -8.02 -12.21 17.24
CA CYS A 241 -6.61 -11.97 17.53
C CYS A 241 -5.74 -12.57 16.42
N LYS A 242 -4.92 -11.74 15.78
CA LYS A 242 -4.03 -12.14 14.69
C LYS A 242 -2.80 -12.93 15.16
N SER A 243 -2.60 -13.08 16.47
CA SER A 243 -1.49 -13.85 17.05
C SER A 243 -1.91 -15.25 17.49
N CYS A 244 -3.09 -15.41 18.11
CA CYS A 244 -3.56 -16.71 18.61
C CYS A 244 -4.77 -17.27 17.86
N HIS A 245 -5.40 -16.47 16.98
CA HIS A 245 -6.56 -16.84 16.17
C HIS A 245 -7.80 -17.33 16.96
N SER A 246 -7.80 -17.20 18.29
CA SER A 246 -8.82 -17.80 19.16
C SER A 246 -9.68 -16.80 19.93
N ARG A 247 -9.14 -15.65 20.31
CA ARG A 247 -9.82 -14.63 21.15
C ARG A 247 -10.14 -13.40 20.31
N SER A 248 -11.06 -12.55 20.77
CA SER A 248 -11.31 -11.27 20.12
C SER A 248 -10.09 -10.33 20.22
N SER A 249 -9.85 -9.57 19.15
CA SER A 249 -8.88 -8.49 19.12
C SER A 249 -9.45 -7.31 19.90
N SER A 250 -8.76 -6.91 20.96
CA SER A 250 -9.17 -5.82 21.84
C SER A 250 -8.08 -4.74 22.00
N PHE A 251 -6.93 -4.88 21.33
CA PHE A 251 -5.83 -3.92 21.44
C PHE A 251 -5.41 -3.32 20.10
N LEU A 252 -5.35 -1.99 20.07
CA LEU A 252 -4.85 -1.17 18.98
C LEU A 252 -3.39 -0.78 19.22
N PHE A 253 -2.52 -1.02 18.25
CA PHE A 253 -1.06 -0.74 18.33
C PHE A 253 -0.71 0.65 17.79
N LEU A 254 0.08 1.43 18.54
CA LEU A 254 0.62 2.71 18.09
C LEU A 254 2.12 2.59 17.72
N PRO A 255 2.56 3.23 16.62
CA PRO A 255 1.86 4.26 15.82
C PRO A 255 0.97 3.73 14.67
N CYS A 256 0.98 2.43 14.37
CA CYS A 256 0.35 1.90 13.16
C CYS A 256 -1.19 1.79 13.15
N ARG A 257 -1.85 2.02 14.30
CA ARG A 257 -3.32 1.97 14.51
C ARG A 257 -4.04 0.66 14.18
N HIS A 258 -3.33 -0.46 14.03
CA HIS A 258 -3.96 -1.77 13.80
C HIS A 258 -4.54 -2.37 15.09
N LEU A 259 -5.84 -2.71 15.06
CA LEU A 259 -6.51 -3.56 16.04
C LEU A 259 -6.21 -5.03 15.72
N SER A 260 -5.41 -5.70 16.54
CA SER A 260 -4.81 -6.98 16.09
C SER A 260 -4.55 -8.05 17.15
N CYS A 261 -4.60 -7.75 18.44
CA CYS A 261 -4.34 -8.77 19.46
C CYS A 261 -5.36 -8.77 20.61
N CYS A 262 -5.49 -9.92 21.28
CA CYS A 262 -6.25 -10.06 22.51
C CYS A 262 -5.41 -9.67 23.73
N LYS A 263 -6.05 -9.53 24.89
CA LYS A 263 -5.42 -9.16 26.17
C LYS A 263 -4.19 -10.00 26.54
N VAL A 264 -4.25 -11.31 26.31
CA VAL A 264 -3.13 -12.21 26.64
C VAL A 264 -1.97 -12.05 25.67
N CYS A 265 -2.24 -12.01 24.36
CA CYS A 265 -1.19 -11.82 23.37
C CYS A 265 -0.54 -10.44 23.48
N ASN A 266 -1.28 -9.40 23.89
CA ASN A 266 -0.74 -8.06 24.07
C ASN A 266 0.49 -8.02 25.01
N ALA A 267 0.52 -8.88 26.05
CA ALA A 267 1.61 -8.93 27.01
C ALA A 267 2.94 -9.42 26.39
N PHE A 268 2.88 -10.22 25.33
CA PHE A 268 4.05 -10.86 24.71
C PHE A 268 4.46 -10.24 23.37
N LEU A 269 3.70 -9.25 22.86
CA LEU A 269 3.97 -8.63 21.56
C LEU A 269 4.72 -7.32 21.72
N GLU A 270 5.93 -7.27 21.16
CA GLU A 270 6.76 -6.06 21.05
C GLU A 270 6.54 -5.29 19.74
N ALA A 271 5.82 -5.88 18.79
CA ALA A 271 5.50 -5.28 17.50
C ALA A 271 4.08 -5.65 17.06
N CYS A 272 3.51 -4.82 16.18
CA CYS A 272 2.20 -5.09 15.59
C CYS A 272 2.23 -6.34 14.71
N PRO A 273 1.38 -7.35 14.94
CA PRO A 273 1.29 -8.56 14.11
C PRO A 273 0.96 -8.31 12.63
N VAL A 274 0.36 -7.16 12.32
CA VAL A 274 -0.12 -6.83 10.96
C VAL A 274 0.98 -6.19 10.11
N CYS A 275 1.64 -5.15 10.63
CA CYS A 275 2.59 -4.34 9.87
C CYS A 275 4.02 -4.36 10.44
N ARG A 276 4.26 -5.16 11.49
CA ARG A 276 5.56 -5.31 12.17
C ARG A 276 6.15 -4.01 12.75
N THR A 277 5.36 -2.95 12.84
CA THR A 277 5.77 -1.70 13.48
C THR A 277 6.00 -1.93 14.98
N PRO A 278 7.12 -1.48 15.57
CA PRO A 278 7.41 -1.66 16.99
C PRO A 278 6.34 -0.96 17.86
N LYS A 279 5.88 -1.68 18.88
CA LYS A 279 4.85 -1.25 19.82
C LYS A 279 5.41 -0.13 20.71
N LYS A 280 4.96 1.10 20.49
CA LYS A 280 5.26 2.23 21.40
C LYS A 280 4.22 2.38 22.51
N ALA A 281 2.97 2.12 22.18
CA ALA A 281 1.84 2.13 23.11
C ALA A 281 0.71 1.27 22.56
N THR A 282 -0.20 0.84 23.43
CA THR A 282 -1.40 0.11 23.04
C THR A 282 -2.63 0.67 23.74
N ILE A 283 -3.75 0.72 23.01
CA ILE A 283 -5.04 1.16 23.54
C ILE A 283 -5.96 -0.07 23.61
N GLU A 284 -6.49 -0.36 24.79
CA GLU A 284 -7.53 -1.38 24.97
C GLU A 284 -8.89 -0.81 24.52
N LEU A 285 -9.53 -1.47 23.56
CA LEU A 285 -10.87 -1.19 23.10
C LEU A 285 -11.84 -2.13 23.82
N ARG A 286 -12.84 -1.56 24.47
CA ARG A 286 -14.01 -2.31 24.96
C ARG A 286 -15.02 -2.39 23.80
N LEU A 287 -14.99 -3.50 23.06
CA LEU A 287 -15.90 -3.81 21.95
C LEU A 287 -17.05 -4.69 22.41
#